data_AF-A0A439CTX8-F1
#
_entry.id   AF-A0A439CTX8-F1
#
_cell.length_a   1.000
_cell.length_b   1.000
_cell.length_c   1.000
_cell.angle_alpha   90.00
_cell.angle_beta   90.00
_cell.angle_gamma   90.00
#
_symmetry.space_group_name_H-M   'P 1'
#
loop_
_entity.id
_entity.type
_entity.pdbx_description
1 polymer ?
#
loop_
_entity_poly.entity_id
_entity_poly.type
_entity_poly.pdbx_seq_one_letter_code
_entity_poly.pdbx_strand_id
1 'polypeptide(L)'
;MAKTYRDISPEDFPQVWQRPSFDDLLACLKQLHIDPLIWSPGEPRKTSQENQENTARSRRLVISYLGSIVSNALQWIKDDDQKELIWEEASRCLSQRCGRAGMGEITRRWPFQNRQVPFELIVREPPITGDSLGHKTWGSSFLMAQLLDSLTSGSLAHLLTPGRRESLKILELGSGTGLLGIAAAAMWQAAVVLSDLPEIMPNLDFNIGQNRATVERLGGHVSSGVLIWGAESGNDSKFSPGNRFDIILAADSLYDDNHPDLLSSAIREQLSDNPDSRVIVMVPLRDKTTSRLAAQFRSNINDSPLPLAVLEEHTLTVQDDWGDDDDDSQAVECWWAIFGRQPA
;
A
#
# COMPACT_ATOMS: atom_id res chain seq x y z
N MET A 1 2.35 -4.74 40.09
CA MET A 1 3.08 -4.17 38.95
C MET A 1 2.79 -5.05 37.76
N ALA A 2 2.29 -4.49 36.65
CA ALA A 2 2.08 -5.29 35.44
C ALA A 2 3.44 -5.82 34.95
N LYS A 3 3.57 -7.12 34.69
CA LYS A 3 4.79 -7.69 34.12
C LYS A 3 4.92 -7.20 32.68
N THR A 4 6.05 -6.62 32.34
CA THR A 4 6.41 -6.28 30.95
C THR A 4 7.08 -7.51 30.34
N TYR A 5 6.44 -8.12 29.35
CA TYR A 5 6.91 -9.29 28.61
C TYR A 5 7.72 -8.92 27.36
N ARG A 6 7.80 -7.62 27.01
CA ARG A 6 8.61 -7.10 25.91
C ARG A 6 10.10 -6.98 26.19
N ASP A 7 10.53 -7.17 27.45
CA ASP A 7 11.93 -6.98 27.87
C ASP A 7 12.52 -8.25 28.52
N ILE A 8 11.83 -9.39 28.37
CA ILE A 8 12.24 -10.67 28.97
C ILE A 8 12.41 -11.73 27.88
N SER A 9 13.32 -12.67 28.11
CA SER A 9 13.58 -13.76 27.16
C SER A 9 12.29 -14.55 26.87
N PRO A 10 12.02 -14.98 25.63
CA PRO A 10 10.89 -15.85 25.33
C PRO A 10 10.85 -17.15 26.15
N GLU A 11 12.01 -17.58 26.66
CA GLU A 11 12.14 -18.72 27.57
C GLU A 11 11.48 -18.45 28.94
N ASP A 12 11.36 -17.17 29.35
CA ASP A 12 10.77 -16.71 30.61
C ASP A 12 9.27 -16.36 30.50
N PHE A 13 8.67 -16.53 29.32
CA PHE A 13 7.23 -16.37 29.13
C PHE A 13 6.43 -17.38 29.97
N PRO A 14 5.13 -17.15 30.23
CA PRO A 14 4.29 -18.11 30.94
C PRO A 14 4.15 -19.38 30.11
N GLN A 15 4.84 -20.44 30.50
CA GLN A 15 4.92 -21.68 29.71
C GLN A 15 3.72 -22.58 29.97
N VAL A 16 3.15 -23.19 28.93
CA VAL A 16 1.93 -24.01 29.05
C VAL A 16 2.04 -25.15 30.07
N TRP A 17 3.24 -25.72 30.27
CA TRP A 17 3.47 -26.75 31.29
C TRP A 17 3.40 -26.24 32.73
N GLN A 18 3.56 -24.93 32.95
CA GLN A 18 3.40 -24.28 34.27
C GLN A 18 1.93 -24.05 34.63
N ARG A 19 1.00 -24.27 33.69
CA ARG A 19 -0.44 -24.00 33.83
C ARG A 19 -0.74 -22.55 34.30
N PRO A 20 -0.22 -21.54 33.58
CA PRO A 20 -0.40 -20.13 33.94
C PRO A 20 -1.86 -19.70 33.92
N SER A 21 -2.20 -18.62 34.63
CA SER A 21 -3.58 -18.10 34.62
C SER A 21 -3.97 -17.56 33.22
N PHE A 22 -5.28 -17.44 32.99
CA PHE A 22 -5.80 -16.77 31.79
C PHE A 22 -5.22 -15.35 31.64
N ASP A 23 -5.21 -14.57 32.72
CA ASP A 23 -4.72 -13.20 32.71
C ASP A 23 -3.22 -13.12 32.38
N ASP A 24 -2.40 -14.05 32.88
CA ASP A 24 -0.96 -14.09 32.59
C ASP A 24 -0.68 -14.40 31.12
N LEU A 25 -1.38 -15.39 30.55
CA LEU A 25 -1.24 -15.72 29.13
C LEU A 25 -1.71 -14.57 28.25
N LEU A 26 -2.89 -14.01 28.52
CA LEU A 26 -3.45 -12.94 27.73
C LEU A 26 -2.59 -11.67 27.80
N ALA A 27 -2.06 -11.33 28.99
CA ALA A 27 -1.17 -10.19 29.16
C ALA A 27 0.17 -10.37 28.42
N CYS A 28 0.71 -11.59 28.38
CA CYS A 28 1.89 -11.92 27.59
C CYS A 28 1.59 -11.80 26.09
N LEU A 29 0.54 -12.45 25.60
CA LEU A 29 0.16 -12.46 24.18
C LEU A 29 -0.09 -11.04 23.65
N LYS A 30 -0.82 -10.20 24.38
CA LYS A 30 -1.06 -8.79 23.99
C LYS A 30 0.23 -7.98 23.82
N GLN A 31 1.29 -8.33 24.54
CA GLN A 31 2.58 -7.64 24.43
C GLN A 31 3.43 -8.14 23.26
N LEU A 32 3.12 -9.34 22.74
CA LEU A 32 3.76 -9.95 21.57
C LEU A 32 3.15 -9.50 20.23
N HIS A 33 2.10 -8.67 20.25
CA HIS A 33 1.56 -8.07 19.02
C HIS A 33 2.64 -7.27 18.30
N ILE A 34 2.74 -7.46 16.99
CA ILE A 34 3.59 -6.66 16.11
C ILE A 34 2.67 -5.74 15.32
N ASP A 35 2.95 -4.43 15.40
CA ASP A 35 2.28 -3.45 14.55
C ASP A 35 2.71 -3.66 13.09
N PRO A 36 1.77 -3.59 12.12
CA PRO A 36 2.12 -3.74 10.72
C PRO A 36 3.13 -2.65 10.30
N LEU A 37 4.09 -3.01 9.44
CA LEU A 37 5.14 -2.09 9.01
C LEU A 37 4.55 -0.83 8.35
N ILE A 38 4.98 0.34 8.84
CA ILE A 38 4.87 1.63 8.18
C ILE A 38 6.25 1.94 7.60
N TRP A 39 6.34 2.07 6.28
CA TRP A 39 7.60 2.41 5.63
C TRP A 39 7.96 3.88 5.89
N SER A 40 9.24 4.18 6.08
CA SER A 40 9.76 5.55 6.14
C SER A 40 10.75 5.74 5.00
N PRO A 41 10.46 6.55 3.97
CA PRO A 41 11.42 6.79 2.90
C PRO A 41 12.61 7.57 3.43
N GLY A 42 13.84 7.12 3.13
CA GLY A 42 15.07 7.86 3.44
C GLY A 42 15.56 7.82 4.89
N GLU A 43 14.81 7.25 5.83
CA GLU A 43 15.37 6.83 7.12
C GLU A 43 15.84 5.37 6.97
N PRO A 44 17.16 5.09 6.94
CA PRO A 44 17.59 3.74 7.25
C PRO A 44 16.98 3.39 8.60
N ARG A 45 16.21 2.29 8.62
CA ARG A 45 15.51 1.70 9.77
C ARG A 45 16.05 2.34 11.03
N LYS A 46 15.31 3.25 11.68
CA LYS A 46 15.76 3.86 12.93
C LYS A 46 16.37 2.74 13.74
N THR A 47 17.69 2.76 13.85
CA THR A 47 18.44 2.13 14.93
C THR A 47 18.13 2.96 16.17
N SER A 48 16.83 3.15 16.47
CA SER A 48 16.38 3.39 17.81
C SER A 48 16.93 2.20 18.57
N GLN A 49 17.81 2.50 19.50
CA GLN A 49 18.48 1.60 20.44
C GLN A 49 17.49 0.78 21.32
N GLU A 50 16.24 0.59 20.90
CA GLU A 50 15.15 -0.06 21.62
C GLU A 50 14.79 -1.46 21.06
N ASN A 51 15.44 -1.94 19.99
CA ASN A 51 15.18 -3.26 19.40
C ASN A 51 16.38 -4.23 19.49
N GLN A 52 17.08 -4.22 20.63
CA GLN A 52 18.17 -5.15 20.94
C GLN A 52 17.73 -6.63 21.08
N GLU A 53 16.44 -6.94 20.88
CA GLU A 53 15.89 -8.30 20.96
C GLU A 53 15.86 -9.09 19.64
N ASN A 54 16.23 -8.45 18.52
CA ASN A 54 16.18 -9.02 17.17
C ASN A 54 17.36 -9.97 16.84
N THR A 55 17.47 -11.10 17.55
CA THR A 55 18.14 -12.27 16.94
C THR A 55 17.09 -13.11 16.20
N ALA A 56 17.46 -13.68 15.05
CA ALA A 56 16.68 -14.74 14.41
C ALA A 56 16.31 -15.87 15.41
N ARG A 57 17.16 -16.10 16.41
CA ARG A 57 16.90 -16.95 17.57
C ARG A 57 15.67 -16.51 18.37
N SER A 58 15.59 -15.24 18.79
CA SER A 58 14.44 -14.72 19.54
C SER A 58 13.14 -14.87 18.74
N ARG A 59 13.14 -14.54 17.44
CA ARG A 59 11.98 -14.75 16.55
C ARG A 59 11.53 -16.21 16.52
N ARG A 60 12.47 -17.14 16.35
CA ARG A 60 12.17 -18.60 16.36
C ARG A 60 11.61 -19.06 17.71
N LEU A 61 12.13 -18.55 18.82
CA LEU A 61 11.64 -18.90 20.15
C LEU A 61 10.22 -18.38 20.40
N VAL A 62 9.91 -17.15 19.96
CA VAL A 62 8.55 -16.60 20.04
C VAL A 62 7.58 -17.40 19.17
N ILE A 63 7.96 -17.75 17.93
CA ILE A 63 7.12 -18.59 17.05
C ILE A 63 6.86 -19.96 17.69
N SER A 64 7.90 -20.59 18.24
CA SER A 64 7.78 -21.87 18.96
C SER A 64 6.84 -21.76 20.16
N TYR A 65 6.98 -20.69 20.96
CA TYR A 65 6.10 -20.40 22.10
C TYR A 65 4.63 -20.27 21.67
N LEU A 66 4.35 -19.45 20.67
CA LEU A 66 3.00 -19.25 20.13
C LEU A 66 2.42 -20.57 19.59
N GLY A 67 3.21 -21.34 18.83
CA GLY A 67 2.82 -22.67 18.34
C GLY A 67 2.51 -23.65 19.48
N SER A 68 3.22 -23.57 20.60
CA SER A 68 2.95 -24.38 21.78
C SER A 68 1.61 -24.04 22.45
N ILE A 69 1.17 -22.78 22.39
CA ILE A 69 -0.14 -22.36 22.92
C ILE A 69 -1.26 -22.82 22.00
N VAL A 70 -1.14 -22.55 20.69
CA VAL A 70 -2.16 -22.90 19.69
C VAL A 70 -2.42 -24.40 19.63
N SER A 71 -1.37 -25.21 19.84
CA SER A 71 -1.49 -26.68 19.85
C SER A 71 -1.92 -27.29 21.18
N ASN A 72 -2.04 -26.50 22.26
CA ASN A 72 -2.40 -27.01 23.59
C ASN A 72 -3.91 -26.86 23.86
N ALA A 73 -4.51 -27.90 24.45
CA ALA A 73 -5.94 -27.90 24.81
C ALA A 73 -6.29 -27.01 26.03
N LEU A 74 -5.30 -26.39 26.69
CA LEU A 74 -5.44 -25.49 27.84
C LEU A 74 -6.34 -26.06 28.96
N GLN A 75 -6.23 -27.36 29.24
CA GLN A 75 -7.16 -28.11 30.11
C GLN A 75 -7.30 -27.58 31.56
N TRP A 76 -6.36 -26.75 32.03
CA TRP A 76 -6.42 -26.15 33.36
C TRP A 76 -7.29 -24.88 33.41
N ILE A 77 -7.57 -24.26 32.25
CA ILE A 77 -8.54 -23.18 32.11
C ILE A 77 -9.90 -23.84 31.91
N LYS A 78 -10.89 -23.46 32.72
CA LYS A 78 -12.22 -24.12 32.71
C LYS A 78 -13.23 -23.44 31.80
N ASP A 79 -13.09 -22.13 31.63
CA ASP A 79 -13.94 -21.32 30.81
C ASP A 79 -13.52 -21.46 29.34
N ASP A 80 -14.44 -21.92 28.49
CA ASP A 80 -14.16 -22.16 27.08
C ASP A 80 -14.03 -20.85 26.30
N ASP A 81 -14.73 -19.78 26.70
CA ASP A 81 -14.60 -18.46 26.07
C ASP A 81 -13.19 -17.87 26.33
N GLN A 82 -12.63 -18.14 27.51
CA GLN A 82 -11.25 -17.75 27.85
C GLN A 82 -10.21 -18.50 27.02
N LYS A 83 -10.45 -19.78 26.73
CA LYS A 83 -9.56 -20.57 25.86
C LYS A 83 -9.60 -20.04 24.44
N GLU A 84 -10.80 -19.79 23.92
CA GLU A 84 -10.99 -19.27 22.57
C GLU A 84 -10.24 -17.96 22.38
N LEU A 85 -10.35 -17.04 23.35
CA LEU A 85 -9.62 -15.77 23.31
C LEU A 85 -8.09 -15.98 23.33
N ILE A 86 -7.58 -16.91 24.13
CA ILE A 86 -6.13 -17.21 24.15
C ILE A 86 -5.67 -17.78 22.80
N TRP A 87 -6.41 -18.72 22.23
CA TRP A 87 -6.07 -19.31 20.94
C TRP A 87 -6.16 -18.28 19.81
N GLU A 88 -7.17 -17.42 19.83
CA GLU A 88 -7.32 -16.33 18.87
C GLU A 88 -6.14 -15.35 18.95
N GLU A 89 -5.78 -14.91 20.15
CA GLU A 89 -4.65 -13.98 20.35
C GLU A 89 -3.30 -14.63 19.99
N ALA A 90 -3.08 -15.90 20.35
CA ALA A 90 -1.86 -16.61 19.99
C ALA A 90 -1.76 -16.84 18.47
N SER A 91 -2.85 -17.20 17.82
CA SER A 91 -2.93 -17.38 16.37
C SER A 91 -2.72 -16.05 15.65
N ARG A 92 -3.27 -14.95 16.16
CA ARG A 92 -3.05 -13.60 15.65
C ARG A 92 -1.56 -13.23 15.72
N CYS A 93 -0.94 -13.35 16.89
CA CYS A 93 0.50 -13.09 17.06
C CYS A 93 1.38 -13.94 16.15
N LEU A 94 0.99 -15.20 15.92
CA LEU A 94 1.70 -16.12 15.04
C LEU A 94 1.56 -15.67 13.57
N SER A 95 0.35 -15.35 13.12
CA SER A 95 0.10 -14.88 11.75
C SER A 95 0.82 -13.57 11.40
N GLN A 96 0.97 -12.66 12.38
CA GLN A 96 1.73 -11.41 12.22
C GLN A 96 3.22 -11.64 11.92
N ARG A 97 3.71 -12.88 12.10
CA ARG A 97 5.11 -13.29 11.89
C ARG A 97 5.28 -14.24 10.69
N CYS A 98 4.26 -14.45 9.88
CA CYS A 98 4.28 -15.35 8.72
C CYS A 98 4.46 -14.62 7.37
N GLY A 99 5.01 -13.40 7.38
CA GLY A 99 5.03 -12.51 6.22
C GLY A 99 3.64 -12.05 5.78
N ARG A 100 3.55 -11.14 4.79
CA ARG A 100 2.26 -10.57 4.39
C ARG A 100 1.27 -11.60 3.82
N ALA A 101 1.77 -12.62 3.13
CA ALA A 101 0.95 -13.68 2.54
C ALA A 101 0.30 -14.61 3.59
N GLY A 102 0.95 -14.79 4.74
CA GLY A 102 0.40 -15.57 5.87
C GLY A 102 -0.37 -14.72 6.90
N MET A 103 -0.41 -13.40 6.72
CA MET A 103 -1.06 -12.47 7.64
C MET A 103 -2.53 -12.27 7.29
N GLY A 104 -3.38 -12.21 8.32
CA GLY A 104 -4.80 -11.88 8.17
C GLY A 104 -5.04 -10.43 7.74
N GLU A 105 -6.28 -9.96 7.93
CA GLU A 105 -6.62 -8.56 7.68
C GLU A 105 -5.76 -7.64 8.56
N ILE A 106 -5.25 -6.57 7.96
CA ILE A 106 -4.52 -5.52 8.68
C ILE A 106 -5.11 -4.16 8.36
N THR A 107 -4.96 -3.24 9.31
CA THR A 107 -5.21 -1.81 9.08
C THR A 107 -3.93 -1.05 9.37
N ARG A 108 -3.43 -0.32 8.38
CA ARG A 108 -2.23 0.50 8.48
C ARG A 108 -2.59 1.98 8.59
N ARG A 109 -1.75 2.71 9.31
CA ARG A 109 -1.83 4.16 9.46
C ARG A 109 -0.64 4.77 8.71
N TRP A 110 -0.92 5.67 7.78
CA TRP A 110 0.08 6.28 6.91
C TRP A 110 0.23 7.76 7.27
N PRO A 111 1.26 8.13 8.04
CA PRO A 111 1.46 9.50 8.47
C PRO A 111 2.10 10.35 7.37
N PHE A 112 1.52 11.53 7.13
CA PHE A 112 2.05 12.55 6.24
C PHE A 112 2.42 13.80 7.05
N GLN A 113 3.51 13.69 7.82
CA GLN A 113 3.87 14.66 8.88
C GLN A 113 4.71 15.85 8.42
N ASN A 114 5.59 15.67 7.43
CA ASN A 114 6.53 16.71 6.98
C ASN A 114 5.86 17.71 6.01
N ARG A 115 4.71 18.27 6.38
CA ARG A 115 3.85 19.12 5.54
C ARG A 115 3.28 20.30 6.31
N GLN A 116 2.80 21.32 5.60
CA GLN A 116 2.16 22.48 6.25
C GLN A 116 0.92 22.09 7.06
N VAL A 117 0.11 21.16 6.53
CA VAL A 117 -1.02 20.58 7.25
C VAL A 117 -0.82 19.07 7.33
N PRO A 118 -0.30 18.55 8.45
CA PRO A 118 -0.15 17.13 8.66
C PRO A 118 -1.48 16.39 8.68
N PHE A 119 -1.49 15.17 8.14
CA PHE A 119 -2.62 14.27 8.24
C PHE A 119 -2.15 12.81 8.27
N GLU A 120 -3.09 11.91 8.51
CA GLU A 120 -2.89 10.47 8.51
C GLU A 120 -3.99 9.84 7.65
N LEU A 121 -3.62 8.83 6.86
CA LEU A 121 -4.58 7.97 6.19
C LEU A 121 -4.65 6.61 6.87
N ILE A 122 -5.85 6.06 7.00
CA ILE A 122 -6.10 4.75 7.58
C ILE A 122 -6.54 3.81 6.47
N VAL A 123 -5.74 2.80 6.17
CA VAL A 123 -5.94 1.90 5.04
C VAL A 123 -6.07 0.47 5.54
N ARG A 124 -7.20 -0.16 5.21
CA ARG A 124 -7.44 -1.58 5.44
C ARG A 124 -6.93 -2.40 4.27
N GLU A 125 -6.28 -3.50 4.60
CA GLU A 125 -5.78 -4.50 3.68
C GLU A 125 -6.29 -5.88 4.08
N PRO A 126 -7.23 -6.44 3.31
CA PRO A 126 -7.70 -7.80 3.50
C PRO A 126 -6.57 -8.84 3.41
N PRO A 127 -6.80 -10.08 3.87
CA PRO A 127 -5.87 -11.18 3.63
C PRO A 127 -5.60 -11.38 2.14
N ILE A 128 -4.36 -11.71 1.79
CA ILE A 128 -4.02 -12.09 0.41
C ILE A 128 -4.49 -13.52 0.21
N THR A 129 -5.53 -13.72 -0.59
CA THR A 129 -6.06 -15.05 -0.93
C THR A 129 -6.16 -15.18 -2.44
N GLY A 130 -5.64 -16.29 -3.00
CA GLY A 130 -5.56 -16.49 -4.45
C GLY A 130 -4.84 -15.32 -5.15
N ASP A 131 -5.47 -14.78 -6.19
CA ASP A 131 -4.91 -13.70 -7.03
C ASP A 131 -5.20 -12.27 -6.52
N SER A 132 -5.55 -12.11 -5.24
CA SER A 132 -5.98 -10.82 -4.65
C SER A 132 -4.82 -9.85 -4.35
N LEU A 133 -3.88 -9.67 -5.28
CA LEU A 133 -2.72 -8.78 -5.10
C LEU A 133 -3.11 -7.31 -4.89
N GLY A 134 -4.26 -6.88 -5.42
CA GLY A 134 -4.81 -5.53 -5.24
C GLY A 134 -5.27 -5.21 -3.81
N HIS A 135 -5.37 -6.20 -2.92
CA HIS A 135 -5.71 -5.98 -1.51
C HIS A 135 -4.53 -5.54 -0.64
N LYS A 136 -3.30 -5.59 -1.16
CA LYS A 136 -2.08 -5.16 -0.47
C LYS A 136 -1.71 -3.75 -0.91
N THR A 137 -1.33 -2.90 0.04
CA THR A 137 -0.61 -1.67 -0.30
C THR A 137 0.83 -2.04 -0.60
N TRP A 138 1.34 -1.63 -1.75
CA TRP A 138 2.72 -1.88 -2.17
C TRP A 138 3.64 -0.68 -1.91
N GLY A 139 4.94 -0.95 -1.71
CA GLY A 139 5.94 0.08 -1.36
C GLY A 139 6.01 1.24 -2.34
N SER A 140 5.81 0.97 -3.63
CA SER A 140 5.77 1.95 -4.72
C SER A 140 4.60 2.94 -4.58
N SER A 141 3.40 2.48 -4.23
CA SER A 141 2.23 3.36 -4.01
C SER A 141 2.50 4.36 -2.87
N PHE A 142 3.08 3.89 -1.77
CA PHE A 142 3.44 4.76 -0.66
C PHE A 142 4.62 5.69 -0.99
N LEU A 143 5.67 5.19 -1.67
CA LEU A 143 6.78 6.01 -2.11
C LEU A 143 6.29 7.15 -3.02
N MET A 144 5.43 6.84 -3.98
CA MET A 144 4.82 7.85 -4.86
C MET A 144 3.95 8.84 -4.07
N ALA A 145 3.18 8.37 -3.08
CA ALA A 145 2.39 9.25 -2.19
C ALA A 145 3.28 10.25 -1.42
N GLN A 146 4.49 9.84 -1.04
CA GLN A 146 5.45 10.72 -0.36
C GLN A 146 6.03 11.78 -1.32
N LEU A 147 6.13 11.48 -2.62
CA LEU A 147 6.59 12.42 -3.65
C LEU A 147 5.55 13.44 -4.10
N LEU A 148 4.27 13.27 -3.75
CA LEU A 148 3.18 14.14 -4.25
C LEU A 148 3.41 15.64 -4.01
N ASP A 149 4.10 16.04 -2.93
CA ASP A 149 4.43 17.46 -2.69
C ASP A 149 5.53 17.94 -3.62
N SER A 150 6.61 17.16 -3.81
CA SER A 150 7.68 17.54 -4.73
C SER A 150 7.18 17.61 -6.17
N LEU A 151 6.21 16.76 -6.51
CA LEU A 151 5.52 16.76 -7.79
C LEU A 151 4.69 18.04 -8.02
N THR A 152 4.34 18.83 -6.99
CA THR A 152 3.69 20.14 -7.22
C THR A 152 4.62 21.18 -7.84
N SER A 153 5.93 20.89 -7.86
CA SER A 153 6.96 21.67 -8.55
C SER A 153 7.33 21.01 -9.88
N GLY A 154 8.03 21.74 -10.76
CA GLY A 154 8.49 21.18 -12.04
C GLY A 154 7.36 20.88 -13.02
N SER A 155 7.31 19.64 -13.53
CA SER A 155 6.51 19.24 -14.70
C SER A 155 4.99 19.38 -14.52
N LEU A 156 4.49 19.45 -13.28
CA LEU A 156 3.07 19.64 -12.95
C LEU A 156 2.75 21.02 -12.36
N ALA A 157 3.75 21.90 -12.14
CA ALA A 157 3.56 23.16 -11.41
C ALA A 157 2.47 24.05 -12.03
N HIS A 158 2.39 24.07 -13.36
CA HIS A 158 1.39 24.82 -14.12
C HIS A 158 -0.04 24.26 -13.99
N LEU A 159 -0.21 22.99 -13.64
CA LEU A 159 -1.52 22.35 -13.41
C LEU A 159 -2.02 22.59 -11.99
N LEU A 160 -1.13 22.47 -11.00
CA LEU A 160 -1.47 22.41 -9.58
C LEU A 160 -1.52 23.80 -8.90
N THR A 161 -1.74 24.86 -9.67
CA THR A 161 -1.89 26.22 -9.14
C THR A 161 -3.28 26.43 -8.50
N PRO A 162 -3.39 27.34 -7.51
CA PRO A 162 -4.69 27.72 -6.95
C PRO A 162 -5.63 28.22 -8.05
N GLY A 163 -6.87 27.75 -8.04
CA GLY A 163 -7.90 28.03 -9.06
C GLY A 163 -7.93 27.02 -10.21
N ARG A 164 -6.79 26.40 -10.56
CA ARG A 164 -6.72 25.37 -11.61
C ARG A 164 -6.90 23.98 -11.03
N ARG A 165 -6.23 23.67 -9.92
CA ARG A 165 -6.28 22.34 -9.27
C ARG A 165 -7.68 21.88 -8.89
N GLU A 166 -8.56 22.81 -8.53
CA GLU A 166 -9.96 22.54 -8.17
C GLU A 166 -10.80 22.09 -9.37
N SER A 167 -10.35 22.38 -10.59
CA SER A 167 -10.98 21.97 -11.85
C SER A 167 -10.36 20.73 -12.48
N LEU A 168 -9.21 20.27 -11.97
CA LEU A 168 -8.52 19.11 -12.52
C LEU A 168 -9.32 17.83 -12.29
N LYS A 169 -9.39 17.01 -13.32
CA LYS A 169 -9.86 15.63 -13.23
C LYS A 169 -8.65 14.72 -13.15
N ILE A 170 -8.50 14.02 -12.03
CA ILE A 170 -7.37 13.12 -11.79
C ILE A 170 -7.90 11.69 -11.71
N LEU A 171 -7.20 10.75 -12.35
CA LEU A 171 -7.49 9.32 -12.30
C LEU A 171 -6.31 8.57 -11.74
N GLU A 172 -6.55 7.64 -10.82
CA GLU A 172 -5.60 6.57 -10.50
C GLU A 172 -6.03 5.27 -11.16
N LEU A 173 -5.14 4.68 -11.97
CA LEU A 173 -5.31 3.38 -12.61
C LEU A 173 -4.72 2.28 -11.73
N GLY A 174 -5.50 1.25 -11.39
CA GLY A 174 -5.03 0.13 -10.58
C GLY A 174 -4.73 0.57 -9.14
N SER A 175 -5.73 1.17 -8.50
CA SER A 175 -5.57 1.87 -7.21
C SER A 175 -5.30 0.92 -6.03
N GLY A 176 -5.65 -0.36 -6.15
CA GLY A 176 -5.53 -1.35 -5.09
C GLY A 176 -6.25 -0.92 -3.81
N THR A 177 -5.49 -0.61 -2.77
CA THR A 177 -6.00 -0.12 -1.49
C THR A 177 -6.41 1.37 -1.51
N GLY A 178 -5.98 2.11 -2.54
CA GLY A 178 -6.30 3.52 -2.78
C GLY A 178 -5.36 4.52 -2.10
N LEU A 179 -4.26 4.08 -1.48
CA LEU A 179 -3.39 4.94 -0.69
C LEU A 179 -2.90 6.18 -1.47
N LEU A 180 -2.36 5.96 -2.67
CA LEU A 180 -1.77 7.02 -3.50
C LEU A 180 -2.82 8.06 -3.92
N GLY A 181 -3.95 7.64 -4.48
CA GLY A 181 -4.96 8.58 -4.96
C GLY A 181 -5.75 9.27 -3.84
N ILE A 182 -5.98 8.62 -2.69
CA ILE A 182 -6.52 9.29 -1.50
C ILE A 182 -5.54 10.38 -1.02
N ALA A 183 -4.25 10.07 -0.98
CA ALA A 183 -3.21 11.03 -0.64
C ALA A 183 -3.16 12.18 -1.66
N ALA A 184 -3.24 11.90 -2.95
CA ALA A 184 -3.28 12.90 -4.01
C ALA A 184 -4.48 13.83 -3.86
N ALA A 185 -5.68 13.31 -3.58
CA ALA A 185 -6.87 14.12 -3.35
C ALA A 185 -6.67 15.08 -2.17
N ALA A 186 -6.14 14.58 -1.05
CA ALA A 186 -5.87 15.37 0.14
C ALA A 186 -4.80 16.45 -0.08
N MET A 187 -3.70 16.11 -0.75
CA MET A 187 -2.53 17.00 -0.89
C MET A 187 -2.70 18.03 -2.00
N TRP A 188 -3.22 17.60 -3.14
CA TRP A 188 -3.45 18.48 -4.27
C TRP A 188 -4.77 19.24 -4.20
N GLN A 189 -5.63 18.91 -3.23
CA GLN A 189 -6.92 19.58 -2.99
C GLN A 189 -7.78 19.55 -4.26
N ALA A 190 -7.82 18.38 -4.88
CA ALA A 190 -8.38 18.16 -6.20
C ALA A 190 -9.34 16.96 -6.19
N ALA A 191 -10.11 16.82 -7.28
CA ALA A 191 -11.01 15.69 -7.48
C ALA A 191 -10.24 14.51 -8.10
N VAL A 192 -10.17 13.41 -7.35
CA VAL A 192 -9.51 12.17 -7.78
C VAL A 192 -10.55 11.04 -7.90
N VAL A 193 -10.50 10.34 -9.02
CA VAL A 193 -11.25 9.09 -9.24
C VAL A 193 -10.26 7.94 -9.13
N LEU A 194 -10.54 7.00 -8.23
CA LEU A 194 -9.78 5.76 -8.08
C LEU A 194 -10.43 4.66 -8.90
N SER A 195 -9.64 3.84 -9.56
CA SER A 195 -10.15 2.78 -10.42
C SER A 195 -9.41 1.48 -10.26
N ASP A 196 -10.18 0.40 -10.28
CA ASP A 196 -9.66 -0.96 -10.19
C ASP A 196 -10.69 -1.98 -10.70
N LEU A 197 -10.36 -3.26 -10.59
CA LEU A 197 -11.21 -4.40 -10.93
C LEU A 197 -12.39 -4.54 -9.94
N PRO A 198 -13.53 -5.12 -10.36
CA PRO A 198 -14.74 -5.27 -9.54
C PRO A 198 -14.51 -5.86 -8.14
N GLU A 199 -13.61 -6.84 -8.03
CA GLU A 199 -13.27 -7.54 -6.80
C GLU A 199 -12.50 -6.68 -5.79
N ILE A 200 -11.78 -5.65 -6.25
CA ILE A 200 -11.01 -4.72 -5.40
C ILE A 200 -11.90 -3.58 -4.88
N MET A 201 -12.95 -3.23 -5.62
CA MET A 201 -13.84 -2.10 -5.31
C MET A 201 -14.40 -2.09 -3.89
N PRO A 202 -14.89 -3.22 -3.31
CA PRO A 202 -15.45 -3.19 -1.95
C PRO A 202 -14.45 -2.73 -0.90
N ASN A 203 -13.17 -3.09 -1.05
CA ASN A 203 -12.14 -2.64 -0.12
C ASN A 203 -11.69 -1.20 -0.40
N LEU A 204 -11.57 -0.84 -1.68
CA LEU A 204 -11.25 0.51 -2.11
C LEU A 204 -12.29 1.53 -1.61
N ASP A 205 -13.58 1.22 -1.75
CA ASP A 205 -14.70 2.03 -1.28
C ASP A 205 -14.71 2.18 0.24
N PHE A 206 -14.40 1.10 0.96
CA PHE A 206 -14.23 1.14 2.41
C PHE A 206 -13.10 2.10 2.80
N ASN A 207 -11.93 1.99 2.17
CA ASN A 207 -10.78 2.86 2.47
C ASN A 207 -11.06 4.32 2.12
N ILE A 208 -11.76 4.59 1.01
CA ILE A 208 -12.25 5.93 0.69
C ILE A 208 -13.17 6.44 1.80
N GLY A 209 -14.14 5.62 2.23
CA GLY A 209 -15.08 5.96 3.30
C GLY A 209 -14.38 6.31 4.62
N GLN A 210 -13.37 5.52 5.02
CA GLN A 210 -12.58 5.78 6.23
C GLN A 210 -11.83 7.12 6.20
N ASN A 211 -11.41 7.57 5.01
CA ASN A 211 -10.57 8.76 4.86
C ASN A 211 -11.32 9.99 4.34
N ARG A 212 -12.62 9.86 4.02
CA ARG A 212 -13.43 10.92 3.39
C ARG A 212 -13.40 12.23 4.18
N ALA A 213 -13.60 12.18 5.49
CA ALA A 213 -13.60 13.38 6.33
C ALA A 213 -12.22 14.08 6.35
N THR A 214 -11.13 13.32 6.31
CA THR A 214 -9.77 13.86 6.23
C THR A 214 -9.54 14.57 4.90
N VAL A 215 -9.93 13.94 3.78
CA VAL A 215 -9.80 14.50 2.43
C VAL A 215 -10.63 15.77 2.27
N GLU A 216 -11.90 15.74 2.68
CA GLU A 216 -12.81 16.89 2.58
C GLU A 216 -12.35 18.07 3.43
N ARG A 217 -11.84 17.81 4.66
CA ARG A 217 -11.26 18.85 5.52
C ARG A 217 -10.05 19.54 4.87
N LEU A 218 -9.30 18.83 4.04
CA LEU A 218 -8.15 19.37 3.32
C LEU A 218 -8.54 20.00 1.98
N GLY A 219 -9.82 19.98 1.60
CA GLY A 219 -10.33 20.58 0.36
C GLY A 219 -10.25 19.67 -0.86
N GLY A 220 -9.95 18.39 -0.69
CA GLY A 220 -9.96 17.39 -1.75
C GLY A 220 -11.31 16.71 -1.93
N HIS A 221 -11.44 15.94 -3.01
CA HIS A 221 -12.56 15.02 -3.19
C HIS A 221 -12.07 13.70 -3.78
N VAL A 222 -12.61 12.59 -3.26
CA VAL A 222 -12.26 11.26 -3.76
C VAL A 222 -13.53 10.43 -4.00
N SER A 223 -13.54 9.77 -5.15
CA SER A 223 -14.56 8.81 -5.58
C SER A 223 -13.89 7.64 -6.28
N SER A 224 -14.66 6.60 -6.59
CA SER A 224 -14.17 5.38 -7.21
C SER A 224 -15.08 4.91 -8.34
N GLY A 225 -14.56 4.04 -9.19
CA GLY A 225 -15.36 3.31 -10.18
C GLY A 225 -14.61 2.12 -10.76
N VAL A 226 -15.36 1.12 -11.25
CA VAL A 226 -14.79 -0.05 -11.94
C VAL A 226 -14.18 0.37 -13.27
N LEU A 227 -12.91 0.04 -13.49
CA LEU A 227 -12.25 0.17 -14.79
C LEU A 227 -11.40 -1.07 -15.07
N ILE A 228 -11.88 -1.90 -15.99
CA ILE A 228 -11.21 -3.08 -16.49
C ILE A 228 -10.50 -2.68 -17.79
N TRP A 229 -9.17 -2.70 -17.78
CA TRP A 229 -8.38 -2.30 -18.94
C TRP A 229 -8.61 -3.25 -20.11
N GLY A 230 -8.82 -2.69 -21.30
CA GLY A 230 -9.08 -3.46 -22.52
C GLY A 230 -10.47 -4.11 -22.61
N ALA A 231 -11.35 -3.91 -21.63
CA ALA A 231 -12.71 -4.45 -21.67
C ALA A 231 -13.67 -3.52 -22.43
N GLU A 232 -14.53 -4.12 -23.27
CA GLU A 232 -15.58 -3.39 -23.99
C GLU A 232 -16.81 -3.04 -23.12
N SER A 233 -16.98 -3.73 -21.99
CA SER A 233 -18.12 -3.57 -21.08
C SER A 233 -17.73 -3.85 -19.63
N GLY A 234 -18.60 -3.47 -18.69
CA GLY A 234 -18.36 -3.63 -17.24
C GLY A 234 -17.72 -2.41 -16.56
N ASN A 235 -17.26 -1.43 -17.34
CA ASN A 235 -16.69 -0.19 -16.81
C ASN A 235 -17.78 0.78 -16.33
N ASP A 236 -17.48 1.53 -15.26
CA ASP A 236 -18.34 2.61 -14.77
C ASP A 236 -18.49 3.70 -15.86
N SER A 237 -19.67 4.29 -15.94
CA SER A 237 -19.97 5.47 -16.77
C SER A 237 -18.95 6.61 -16.68
N LYS A 238 -18.24 6.74 -15.54
CA LYS A 238 -17.14 7.69 -15.33
C LYS A 238 -15.99 7.53 -16.31
N PHE A 239 -15.81 6.37 -16.92
CA PHE A 239 -14.70 6.09 -17.85
C PHE A 239 -15.16 6.03 -19.32
N SER A 240 -16.37 6.53 -19.60
CA SER A 240 -16.91 6.60 -20.95
C SER A 240 -16.04 7.49 -21.86
N PRO A 241 -16.02 7.26 -23.19
CA PRO A 241 -15.18 8.01 -24.15
C PRO A 241 -15.26 9.55 -24.13
N GLY A 242 -16.26 10.14 -23.48
CA GLY A 242 -16.41 11.60 -23.33
C GLY A 242 -15.88 12.17 -22.00
N ASN A 243 -15.51 11.33 -21.04
CA ASN A 243 -14.94 11.76 -19.76
C ASN A 243 -13.44 11.42 -19.74
N ARG A 244 -12.60 12.45 -19.78
CA ARG A 244 -11.14 12.34 -19.81
C ARG A 244 -10.53 13.05 -18.60
N PHE A 245 -9.30 12.68 -18.29
CA PHE A 245 -8.58 13.12 -17.11
C PHE A 245 -7.34 13.94 -17.50
N ASP A 246 -7.08 15.01 -16.77
CA ASP A 246 -5.93 15.89 -16.97
C ASP A 246 -4.66 15.26 -16.42
N ILE A 247 -4.77 14.48 -15.34
CA ILE A 247 -3.67 13.74 -14.74
C ILE A 247 -4.07 12.28 -14.55
N ILE A 248 -3.19 11.37 -14.95
CA ILE A 248 -3.30 9.95 -14.64
C ILE A 248 -2.14 9.53 -13.73
N LEU A 249 -2.45 8.80 -12.66
CA LEU A 249 -1.50 8.16 -11.75
C LEU A 249 -1.57 6.64 -11.94
N ALA A 250 -0.42 5.96 -11.90
CA ALA A 250 -0.36 4.51 -11.84
C ALA A 250 0.88 4.08 -11.04
N ALA A 251 0.71 3.22 -10.03
CA ALA A 251 1.81 2.70 -9.23
C ALA A 251 1.69 1.17 -9.11
N ASP A 252 2.80 0.47 -9.29
CA ASP A 252 2.89 -1.00 -9.23
C ASP A 252 1.98 -1.77 -10.22
N SER A 253 1.65 -1.15 -11.35
CA SER A 253 0.69 -1.73 -12.30
C SER A 253 1.30 -2.76 -13.26
N LEU A 254 2.60 -3.03 -13.23
CA LEU A 254 3.31 -3.84 -14.24
C LEU A 254 3.93 -5.10 -13.64
N TYR A 255 3.14 -6.18 -13.56
CA TYR A 255 3.58 -7.48 -13.03
C TYR A 255 3.15 -8.69 -13.90
N ASP A 256 2.35 -8.46 -14.93
CA ASP A 256 1.95 -9.47 -15.93
C ASP A 256 2.37 -9.05 -17.34
N ASP A 257 2.61 -10.02 -18.22
CA ASP A 257 3.08 -9.79 -19.60
C ASP A 257 2.11 -8.95 -20.45
N ASN A 258 0.81 -8.96 -20.14
CA ASN A 258 -0.18 -8.16 -20.87
C ASN A 258 -0.27 -6.71 -20.35
N HIS A 259 0.24 -6.42 -19.16
CA HIS A 259 0.04 -5.13 -18.50
C HIS A 259 0.64 -3.93 -19.25
N PRO A 260 1.81 -4.02 -19.91
CA PRO A 260 2.31 -2.92 -20.74
C PRO A 260 1.33 -2.47 -21.82
N ASP A 261 0.67 -3.41 -22.49
CA ASP A 261 -0.31 -3.12 -23.55
C ASP A 261 -1.62 -2.60 -22.95
N LEU A 262 -2.12 -3.26 -21.89
CA LEU A 262 -3.36 -2.87 -21.22
C LEU A 262 -3.27 -1.47 -20.57
N LEU A 263 -2.19 -1.19 -19.83
CA LEU A 263 -1.99 0.10 -19.17
C LEU A 263 -1.82 1.23 -20.19
N SER A 264 -1.03 1.00 -21.25
CA SER A 264 -0.85 2.01 -22.30
C SER A 264 -2.16 2.30 -23.05
N SER A 265 -3.01 1.30 -23.29
CA SER A 265 -4.34 1.52 -23.86
C SER A 265 -5.26 2.29 -22.91
N ALA A 266 -5.30 1.90 -21.63
CA ALA A 266 -6.10 2.60 -20.62
C ALA A 266 -5.70 4.08 -20.48
N ILE A 267 -4.39 4.38 -20.47
CA ILE A 267 -3.89 5.75 -20.47
C ILE A 267 -4.39 6.50 -21.70
N ARG A 268 -4.25 5.92 -22.90
CA ARG A 268 -4.70 6.57 -24.16
C ARG A 268 -6.21 6.80 -24.19
N GLU A 269 -6.99 5.89 -23.63
CA GLU A 269 -8.45 5.99 -23.57
C GLU A 269 -8.94 6.98 -22.52
N GLN A 270 -8.17 7.23 -21.46
CA GLN A 270 -8.63 8.06 -20.34
C GLN A 270 -7.95 9.44 -20.29
N LEU A 271 -6.76 9.61 -20.87
CA LEU A 271 -6.02 10.87 -20.82
C LEU A 271 -6.64 11.93 -21.73
N SER A 272 -6.78 13.15 -21.22
CA SER A 272 -7.26 14.31 -21.98
C SER A 272 -6.31 14.68 -23.12
N ASP A 273 -6.87 15.13 -24.23
CA ASP A 273 -6.13 15.63 -25.39
C ASP A 273 -5.49 17.01 -25.18
N ASN A 274 -5.69 17.61 -24.00
CA ASN A 274 -5.02 18.85 -23.60
C ASN A 274 -3.48 18.66 -23.63
N PRO A 275 -2.70 19.57 -24.26
CA PRO A 275 -1.23 19.56 -24.21
C PRO A 275 -0.64 19.54 -22.80
N ASP A 276 -1.38 20.10 -21.83
CA ASP A 276 -0.96 20.15 -20.43
C ASP A 276 -1.24 18.84 -19.68
N SER A 277 -1.94 17.86 -20.26
CA SER A 277 -2.22 16.59 -19.58
C SER A 277 -0.93 15.82 -19.24
N ARG A 278 -0.91 15.15 -18.09
CA ARG A 278 0.26 14.40 -17.61
C ARG A 278 -0.10 13.00 -17.15
N VAL A 279 0.85 12.09 -17.28
CA VAL A 279 0.78 10.74 -16.70
C VAL A 279 1.97 10.57 -15.79
N ILE A 280 1.75 10.11 -14.56
CA ILE A 280 2.82 9.76 -13.63
C ILE A 280 2.73 8.27 -13.36
N VAL A 281 3.81 7.55 -13.66
CA VAL A 281 3.90 6.10 -13.45
C VAL A 281 5.07 5.79 -12.53
N MET A 282 4.86 4.92 -11.55
CA MET A 282 5.93 4.33 -10.74
C MET A 282 5.93 2.81 -10.87
N VAL A 283 7.09 2.26 -11.24
CA VAL A 283 7.29 0.82 -11.41
C VAL A 283 8.45 0.36 -10.51
N PRO A 284 8.19 -0.55 -9.56
CA PRO A 284 9.26 -1.25 -8.85
C PRO A 284 9.97 -2.24 -9.78
N LEU A 285 11.28 -2.08 -9.92
CA LEU A 285 12.18 -2.90 -10.71
C LEU A 285 12.71 -4.05 -9.85
N ARG A 286 11.81 -4.94 -9.43
CA ARG A 286 12.14 -6.07 -8.53
C ARG A 286 13.10 -7.08 -9.17
N ASP A 287 13.00 -7.25 -10.49
CA ASP A 287 13.74 -8.26 -11.23
C ASP A 287 13.86 -7.91 -12.73
N LYS A 288 14.38 -8.86 -13.52
CA LYS A 288 14.49 -8.72 -14.98
C LYS A 288 13.12 -8.66 -15.67
N THR A 289 12.09 -9.27 -15.08
CA THR A 289 10.73 -9.31 -15.63
C THR A 289 10.11 -7.92 -15.55
N THR A 290 10.02 -7.35 -14.36
CA THR A 290 9.51 -5.99 -14.12
C THR A 290 10.30 -4.92 -14.89
N SER A 291 11.63 -5.06 -14.99
CA SER A 291 12.46 -4.22 -15.86
C SER A 291 12.07 -4.31 -17.34
N ARG A 292 11.80 -5.51 -17.86
CA ARG A 292 11.33 -5.72 -19.23
C ARG A 292 9.93 -5.13 -19.44
N LEU A 293 9.01 -5.32 -18.49
CA LEU A 293 7.65 -4.79 -18.57
C LEU A 293 7.67 -3.25 -18.60
N ALA A 294 8.49 -2.60 -17.76
CA ALA A 294 8.67 -1.16 -17.77
C ALA A 294 9.22 -0.65 -19.11
N ALA A 295 10.20 -1.34 -19.69
CA ALA A 295 10.75 -1.01 -21.00
C ALA A 295 9.71 -1.15 -22.13
N GLN A 296 8.92 -2.23 -22.11
CA GLN A 296 7.84 -2.44 -23.08
C GLN A 296 6.78 -1.34 -22.96
N PHE A 297 6.37 -1.00 -21.74
CA PHE A 297 5.41 0.08 -21.48
C PHE A 297 5.92 1.41 -22.05
N ARG A 298 7.20 1.73 -21.84
CA ARG A 298 7.82 2.95 -22.37
C ARG A 298 7.79 2.97 -23.90
N SER A 299 8.05 1.84 -24.57
CA SER A 299 7.93 1.74 -26.03
C SER A 299 6.48 1.97 -26.47
N ASN A 300 5.51 1.31 -25.83
CA ASN A 300 4.10 1.42 -26.18
C ASN A 300 3.56 2.85 -26.08
N ILE A 301 3.96 3.59 -25.05
CA ILE A 301 3.56 4.99 -24.87
C ILE A 301 4.20 5.90 -25.93
N ASN A 302 5.44 5.62 -26.33
CA ASN A 302 6.16 6.39 -27.34
C ASN A 302 5.69 6.09 -28.77
N ASP A 303 5.29 4.85 -29.06
CA ASP A 303 4.92 4.39 -30.40
C ASP A 303 3.40 4.52 -30.68
N SER A 304 2.67 5.12 -29.73
CA SER A 304 1.23 5.41 -29.84
C SER A 304 0.93 6.48 -30.90
N PRO A 305 -0.26 6.46 -31.54
CA PRO A 305 -0.69 7.52 -32.46
C PRO A 305 -0.66 8.94 -31.85
N LEU A 306 -0.79 9.02 -30.53
CA LEU A 306 -0.64 10.22 -29.73
C LEU A 306 0.48 9.97 -28.71
N PRO A 307 1.75 10.15 -29.09
CA PRO A 307 2.89 9.77 -28.26
C PRO A 307 3.03 10.71 -27.06
N LEU A 308 3.44 10.15 -25.92
CA LEU A 308 3.82 10.93 -24.75
C LEU A 308 5.33 10.83 -24.54
N ALA A 309 5.99 11.97 -24.45
CA ALA A 309 7.41 12.03 -24.14
C ALA A 309 7.63 12.01 -22.63
N VAL A 310 8.78 11.45 -22.22
CA VAL A 310 9.26 11.55 -20.83
C VAL A 310 9.70 13.00 -20.59
N LEU A 311 9.05 13.67 -19.65
CA LEU A 311 9.38 15.02 -19.21
C LEU A 311 10.36 15.01 -18.04
N GLU A 312 10.23 14.01 -17.17
CA GLU A 312 11.00 13.83 -15.95
C GLU A 312 11.06 12.33 -15.63
N GLU A 313 12.21 11.81 -15.23
CA GLU A 313 12.34 10.44 -14.75
C GLU A 313 13.42 10.33 -13.68
N HIS A 314 13.16 9.53 -12.66
CA HIS A 314 14.07 9.30 -11.55
C HIS A 314 13.92 7.88 -11.04
N THR A 315 14.90 7.48 -10.24
CA THR A 315 14.91 6.19 -9.57
C THR A 315 15.16 6.40 -8.08
N LEU A 316 14.37 5.74 -7.25
CA LEU A 316 14.44 5.81 -5.80
C LEU A 316 14.35 4.41 -5.22
N THR A 317 14.86 4.20 -4.02
CA THR A 317 14.79 2.89 -3.35
C THR A 317 13.78 2.95 -2.21
N VAL A 318 12.91 1.95 -2.13
CA VAL A 318 11.96 1.77 -1.02
C VAL A 318 12.13 0.38 -0.43
N GLN A 319 11.80 0.22 0.85
CA GLN A 319 11.64 -1.11 1.44
C GLN A 319 10.24 -1.62 1.14
N ASP A 320 10.14 -2.84 0.63
CA ASP A 320 8.88 -3.57 0.48
C ASP A 320 8.88 -4.77 1.46
N ASP A 321 7.72 -5.14 1.98
CA ASP A 321 7.54 -6.30 2.87
C ASP A 321 7.11 -7.54 2.07
N TRP A 322 7.71 -7.70 0.89
CA TRP A 322 7.51 -8.83 -0.03
C TRP A 322 8.82 -9.63 -0.18
N GLY A 323 8.75 -10.96 -0.03
CA GLY A 323 9.90 -11.88 -0.10
C GLY A 323 10.00 -12.82 1.10
N ASP A 324 10.89 -13.82 1.03
CA ASP A 324 11.15 -14.77 2.11
C ASP A 324 11.93 -14.11 3.27
N ASP A 325 11.59 -14.47 4.51
CA ASP A 325 12.12 -13.90 5.77
C ASP A 325 13.64 -14.03 6.00
N ASP A 326 14.35 -14.77 5.13
CA ASP A 326 15.80 -15.02 5.25
C ASP A 326 16.66 -13.88 4.67
N ASP A 327 16.07 -12.89 3.99
CA ASP A 327 16.76 -11.71 3.47
C ASP A 327 16.05 -10.45 3.99
N ASP A 328 16.64 -9.76 4.96
CA ASP A 328 16.14 -8.52 5.55
C ASP A 328 15.66 -7.55 4.43
N SER A 329 14.33 -7.33 4.32
CA SER A 329 13.68 -6.27 3.53
C SER A 329 14.47 -5.88 2.26
N GLN A 330 14.30 -6.63 1.16
CA GLN A 330 14.98 -6.31 -0.09
C GLN A 330 14.62 -4.87 -0.49
N ALA A 331 15.64 -4.02 -0.53
CA ALA A 331 15.49 -2.64 -0.96
C ALA A 331 15.13 -2.70 -2.45
N VAL A 332 13.89 -2.31 -2.78
CA VAL A 332 13.35 -2.36 -4.14
C VAL A 332 13.63 -1.02 -4.81
N GLU A 333 14.36 -1.08 -5.92
CA GLU A 333 14.53 0.07 -6.80
C GLU A 333 13.21 0.36 -7.53
N CYS A 334 12.74 1.60 -7.45
CA CYS A 334 11.51 2.08 -8.06
C CYS A 334 11.85 3.17 -9.06
N TRP A 335 11.64 2.89 -10.34
CA TRP A 335 11.67 3.89 -11.39
C TRP A 335 10.33 4.60 -11.45
N TRP A 336 10.34 5.93 -11.56
CA TRP A 336 9.15 6.69 -11.86
C TRP A 336 9.42 7.74 -12.93
N ALA A 337 8.38 8.05 -13.70
CA ALA A 337 8.46 9.03 -14.76
C ALA A 337 7.16 9.84 -14.89
N ILE A 338 7.31 11.09 -15.31
CA ILE A 338 6.22 11.95 -15.76
C ILE A 338 6.26 12.00 -17.28
N PHE A 339 5.14 11.65 -17.89
CA PHE A 339 4.92 11.73 -19.32
C PHE A 339 4.01 12.89 -19.65
N GLY A 340 4.22 13.51 -20.81
CA GLY A 340 3.33 14.53 -21.34
C GLY A 340 3.47 14.65 -22.85
N ARG A 341 2.55 15.40 -23.46
CA ARG A 341 2.61 15.69 -24.89
C ARG A 341 3.75 16.66 -25.15
N GLN A 342 4.55 16.44 -26.20
CA GLN A 342 5.48 17.47 -26.64
C GLN A 342 4.68 18.66 -27.20
N PRO A 343 5.10 19.91 -26.95
CA PRO A 343 4.57 21.05 -27.67
C PRO A 343 4.78 20.83 -29.17
N ALA A 344 3.71 21.02 -29.95
CA ALA A 344 3.76 20.93 -31.42
C ALA A 344 4.66 21.99 -32.04
#